data_AF-A0A6J6DKL0-F1
#
_entry.id   AF-A0A6J6DKL0-F1
#
_cell.length_a   1.000
_cell.length_b   1.000
_cell.length_c   1.000
_cell.angle_alpha   90.00
_cell.angle_beta   90.00
_cell.angle_gamma   90.00
#
_symmetry.space_group_name_H-M   'P 1'
#
loop_
_entity.id
_entity.type
_entity.pdbx_description
1 polymer ?
#
loop_
_entity_poly.entity_id
_entity_poly.type
_entity_poly.pdbx_seq_one_letter_code
_entity_poly.pdbx_strand_id
1 'polypeptide(L)' 'MPGAIILVLILFAFPIVVGLSTAALAGLLGHLLYKDAEVRHEGSELLDTNI' A
#
# COMPACT_ATOMS: atom_id res chain seq x y z
N MET A 1 -33.19 16.73 0.49
CA MET A 1 -31.91 16.65 1.24
C MET A 1 -31.00 15.43 0.96
N PRO A 2 -31.24 14.50 0.00
CA PRO A 2 -30.30 13.39 -0.24
C PRO A 2 -28.86 13.80 -0.58
N GLY A 3 -28.68 14.86 -1.39
CA GLY A 3 -27.34 15.32 -1.79
C GLY A 3 -26.46 15.78 -0.62
N ALA A 4 -27.05 16.45 0.38
CA ALA A 4 -26.32 16.88 1.58
C ALA A 4 -25.85 15.69 2.42
N ILE A 5 -26.68 14.64 2.52
CA ILE A 5 -26.34 13.41 3.25
C ILE A 5 -25.17 12.70 2.56
N ILE A 6 -25.21 12.57 1.23
CA ILE A 6 -24.13 11.94 0.45
C ILE A 6 -22.80 12.69 0.64
N LEU A 7 -22.83 14.02 0.60
CA LEU A 7 -21.62 14.84 0.79
C LEU A 7 -20.99 14.63 2.17
N VAL A 8 -21.81 14.59 3.23
CA VAL A 8 -21.31 14.35 4.59
C VAL A 8 -20.66 12.97 4.69
N LEU A 9 -21.30 11.93 4.14
CA LEU A 9 -20.74 10.57 4.15
C LEU A 9 -19.40 10.50 3.41
N ILE A 10 -19.29 11.14 2.24
CA ILE A 10 -18.03 11.18 1.48
C ILE A 10 -16.95 11.92 2.26
N LEU A 11 -17.28 13.06 2.88
CA LEU A 11 -16.30 13.84 3.63
C LEU A 11 -15.73 13.06 4.82
N PHE A 12 -16.57 12.31 5.53
CA PHE A 12 -16.12 11.45 6.63
C PHE A 12 -15.32 10.24 6.14
N ALA A 13 -15.69 9.64 5.01
CA ALA A 13 -14.99 8.49 4.46
C ALA A 13 -13.63 8.86 3.83
N PHE A 14 -13.51 10.06 3.26
CA PHE A 14 -12.34 10.50 2.50
C PHE A 14 -10.99 10.33 3.23
N PRO A 15 -10.78 10.83 4.46
CA PRO A 15 -9.48 10.70 5.12
C PRO A 15 -9.10 9.24 5.42
N ILE A 16 -10.10 8.39 5.67
CA ILE A 16 -9.90 6.97 5.97
C ILE A 16 -9.53 6.24 4.69
N VAL A 17 -10.32 6.40 3.62
CA VAL A 17 -10.10 5.73 2.34
C VAL A 17 -8.79 6.17 1.72
N VAL A 18 -8.52 7.47 1.66
CA VAL A 18 -7.28 8.00 1.07
C VAL A 18 -6.07 7.66 1.93
N GLY A 19 -6.15 7.85 3.25
CA GLY A 19 -5.04 7.52 4.15
C GLY A 19 -4.69 6.03 4.11
N LEU A 20 -5.66 5.13 4.30
CA LEU A 20 -5.40 3.69 4.34
C LEU A 20 -5.06 3.12 2.96
N SER A 21 -5.63 3.62 1.87
CA SER A 21 -5.30 3.13 0.52
C SER A 21 -3.83 3.35 0.16
N THR A 22 -3.21 4.44 0.61
CA THR A 22 -1.77 4.67 0.38
C THR A 22 -0.89 3.66 1.11
N ALA A 23 -1.23 3.29 2.34
CA ALA A 23 -0.49 2.26 3.09
C ALA A 23 -0.63 0.89 2.42
N ALA A 24 -1.83 0.54 1.97
CA ALA A 24 -2.07 -0.70 1.23
C ALA A 24 -1.29 -0.73 -0.10
N LEU A 25 -1.28 0.37 -0.86
CA LEU A 25 -0.52 0.49 -2.10
C LEU A 25 0.99 0.41 -1.85
N ALA A 26 1.50 1.07 -0.81
CA ALA A 26 2.90 1.00 -0.44
C ALA A 26 3.32 -0.43 -0.05
N GLY A 27 2.50 -1.13 0.73
CA GLY A 27 2.73 -2.53 1.08
C GLY A 27 2.72 -3.44 -0.15
N LEU A 28 1.76 -3.27 -1.04
CA LEU A 28 1.68 -4.03 -2.29
C LEU A 28 2.92 -3.80 -3.18
N LEU A 29 3.26 -2.53 -3.45
CA LEU A 29 4.41 -2.18 -4.27
C LEU A 29 5.71 -2.65 -3.64
N GLY A 30 5.88 -2.44 -2.32
CA GLY A 30 7.03 -2.93 -1.57
C GLY A 30 7.20 -4.44 -1.69
N HIS A 31 6.12 -5.21 -1.57
CA HIS A 31 6.17 -6.66 -1.73
C HIS A 31 6.57 -7.10 -3.15
N LEU A 32 6.00 -6.47 -4.18
CA LEU A 32 6.32 -6.79 -5.57
C LEU A 32 7.78 -6.47 -5.90
N LEU A 33 8.27 -5.31 -5.46
CA LEU A 33 9.67 -4.90 -5.64
C LEU A 33 10.62 -5.81 -4.86
N TYR A 34 10.23 -6.21 -3.65
CA TYR A 34 11.00 -7.15 -2.84
C TYR A 34 11.15 -8.50 -3.53
N LYS A 35 10.07 -9.06 -4.09
CA LYS A 35 10.11 -10.32 -4.83
C LYS A 35 10.94 -10.23 -6.10
N ASP A 36 10.85 -9.12 -6.84
CA ASP A 36 11.70 -8.87 -8.01
C ASP A 36 13.18 -8.77 -7.62
N ALA A 37 13.50 -8.14 -6.48
CA ALA A 37 14.86 -8.06 -5.96
C ALA A 37 15.44 -9.44 -5.58
N GLU A 38 14.66 -10.32 -4.94
CA GLU A 38 15.09 -11.69 -4.62
C GLU A 38 15.53 -12.45 -5.88
N VAL A 39 14.73 -12.40 -6.95
CA VAL A 39 15.03 -13.09 -8.22
C VAL A 39 16.27 -12.49 -8.91
N ARG A 40 16.42 -11.16 -8.89
CA ARG A 40 17.55 -10.49 -9.55
C ARG A 40 18.87 -10.67 -8.81
N HIS A 41 18.81 -10.96 -7.51
CA HIS A 41 19.97 -11.07 -6.64
C HIS A 41 20.16 -12.50 -6.13
N GLU A 42 19.65 -13.50 -6.84
CA GLU A 42 19.84 -14.92 -6.50
C GLU A 42 21.31 -15.26 -6.24
N GLY A 43 21.56 -15.92 -5.10
CA GLY A 43 22.91 -16.27 -4.65
C GLY A 43 23.67 -15.15 -3.93
N SER A 44 23.03 -14.00 -3.68
CA SER A 44 23.62 -12.93 -2.87
C SER A 44 23.54 -13.25 -1.38
N GLU A 45 24.69 -13.17 -0.69
CA GLU A 45 24.79 -13.24 0.78
C GLU A 45 23.95 -12.18 1.51
N LEU A 46 23.59 -11.09 0.82
CA LEU A 46 22.74 -10.04 1.36
C LEU A 46 21.28 -10.49 1.50
N LEU A 47 20.82 -11.44 0.70
CA LEU A 47 19.47 -12.01 0.85
C LEU A 47 19.37 -12.84 2.12
N ASP A 48 20.41 -13.62 2.45
CA ASP A 48 20.44 -14.49 3.64
C ASP A 48 20.51 -13.71 4.96
N THR A 49 21.01 -12.48 4.91
CA THR A 49 21.17 -11.59 6.07
C THR A 49 20.06 -10.56 6.20
N ASN A 50 19.12 -10.53 5.25
CA ASN A 50 17.99 -9.62 5.24
C ASN A 50 16.83 -10.19 6.07
N ILE A 51 16.95 -10.06 7.39
CA ILE A 51 15.94 -10.40 8.40
C ILE A 51 14.92 -9.28 8.62
#